data_AF-A0A670IAS5-F1
#
_entry.id   AF-A0A670IAS5-F1
#
_cell.length_a   1.000
_cell.length_b   1.000
_cell.length_c   1.000
_cell.angle_alpha   90.00
_cell.angle_beta   90.00
_cell.angle_gamma   90.00
#
_symmetry.space_group_name_H-M   'P 1'
#
loop_
_entity.id
_entity.type
_entity.pdbx_description
1 polymer ?
#
loop_
_entity_poly.entity_id
_entity_poly.type
_entity_poly.pdbx_seq_one_letter_code
_entity_poly.pdbx_strand_id
1 'polypeptide(L)'
;CMYHALTYATILEMQAMMTFDSQDIMNAGNTMKEAQAIYGQKHRIKEIHAEICYAECLLQRAALTFLQDENMVSFIKGSIKVRNSYQTYRELDSLIHSPHYVKGENHPHFEGGVKLGVGAFNLTLSMLPSRIVRLLEFVGFSGNKEHGLRQLQEGASVYSFRSVLCTMLLLCYHTFMTFVLGTGKGNVEEAEKLLKPYLARYPKGSIFLFFAGRIETIRGNVDGAIKRFEECCEAQQNWKQFHHMCYWELMWCFTYKRQWKMAYFYADLLSKENTWSKATYIYMKAAYLCMFGPDDHKPFGDDDVALYRAVPSLKLKIAGKSLPTEKFAIRKSRRYLSSNPVPLPVPVLEMMYVWNGYAVIGKCPDLTGGILECLEDAEAALERSPGNSYLFVDDQCVIKLLKGLCLKYLGKISEAEEHFTYIHLNEKKIKYDHYLIPNALLELALLYLDQDRREDAVKILERAKQNYKNYSMETRTHFRIQAALHQAKLSPENGVLEAEVSC
;
A
#
# COMPACT_ATOMS: atom_id res chain seq x y z
N CYS A 1 24.25 20.52 14.81
CA CYS A 1 23.98 21.01 13.43
C CYS A 1 22.49 20.78 13.10
N MET A 2 21.82 21.67 12.34
CA MET A 2 20.37 21.55 12.04
C MET A 2 20.03 20.23 11.35
N TYR A 3 20.80 19.85 10.33
CA TYR A 3 20.62 18.59 9.61
C TYR A 3 20.80 17.35 10.51
N HIS A 4 21.76 17.39 11.43
CA HIS A 4 21.97 16.30 12.37
C HIS A 4 20.75 16.13 13.30
N ALA A 5 20.24 17.23 13.85
CA ALA A 5 19.05 17.20 14.69
C ALA A 5 17.83 16.66 13.92
N LEU A 6 17.61 17.11 12.67
CA LEU A 6 16.53 16.63 11.83
C LEU A 6 16.67 15.13 11.53
N THR A 7 17.86 14.71 11.11
CA THR A 7 18.13 13.32 10.73
C THR A 7 17.91 12.39 11.92
N TYR A 8 18.45 12.76 13.09
CA TYR A 8 18.27 11.99 14.31
C TYR A 8 16.78 11.90 14.71
N ALA A 9 16.06 13.04 14.68
CA ALA A 9 14.63 13.06 14.96
C ALA A 9 13.82 12.22 13.96
N THR A 10 14.21 12.24 12.68
CA THR A 10 13.60 11.41 11.62
C THR A 10 13.81 9.92 11.86
N ILE A 11 15.01 9.51 12.31
CA ILE A 11 15.28 8.10 12.63
C ILE A 11 14.41 7.63 13.79
N LEU A 12 14.30 8.44 14.86
CA LEU A 12 13.43 8.12 16.00
C LEU A 12 11.95 8.10 15.60
N GLU A 13 11.53 8.99 14.71
CA GLU A 13 10.18 8.95 14.16
C GLU A 13 9.93 7.68 13.34
N MET A 14 10.85 7.31 12.45
CA MET A 14 10.75 6.04 11.72
C MET A 14 10.63 4.86 12.68
N GLN A 15 11.41 4.86 13.78
CA GLN A 15 11.30 3.83 14.81
C GLN A 15 9.91 3.83 15.43
N ALA A 16 9.43 4.98 15.89
CA ALA A 16 8.11 5.14 16.49
C ALA A 16 6.97 4.72 15.57
N MET A 17 7.05 5.07 14.28
CA MET A 17 6.10 4.66 13.27
C MET A 17 6.13 3.13 13.12
N MET A 18 7.31 2.52 13.08
CA MET A 18 7.41 1.06 12.88
C MET A 18 7.07 0.24 14.14
N THR A 19 7.34 0.76 15.34
CA THR A 19 7.04 0.07 16.61
C THR A 19 5.64 0.32 17.12
N PHE A 20 5.00 1.41 16.69
CA PHE A 20 3.73 1.88 17.25
C PHE A 20 3.71 1.94 18.80
N ASP A 21 4.89 2.01 19.41
CA ASP A 21 5.05 2.00 20.86
C ASP A 21 4.84 3.41 21.40
N SER A 22 4.07 3.52 22.48
CA SER A 22 3.71 4.84 23.03
C SER A 22 4.94 5.60 23.53
N GLN A 23 5.94 4.91 24.08
CA GLN A 23 7.17 5.54 24.56
C GLN A 23 8.03 6.00 23.39
N ASP A 24 8.18 5.19 22.34
CA ASP A 24 8.91 5.58 21.12
C ASP A 24 8.25 6.80 20.45
N ILE A 25 6.92 6.80 20.34
CA ILE A 25 6.13 7.91 19.79
C ILE A 25 6.31 9.20 20.62
N MET A 26 6.31 9.09 21.96
CA MET A 26 6.56 10.24 22.84
C MET A 26 7.99 10.76 22.69
N ASN A 27 8.98 9.86 22.68
CA ASN A 27 10.40 10.19 22.53
C ASN A 27 10.65 10.90 21.20
N ALA A 28 10.19 10.32 20.09
CA ALA A 28 10.26 10.92 18.76
C ALA A 28 9.60 12.30 18.74
N GLY A 29 8.42 12.44 19.34
CA GLY A 29 7.70 13.71 19.42
C GLY A 29 8.45 14.79 20.21
N ASN A 30 9.16 14.42 21.28
CA ASN A 30 9.96 15.35 22.07
C ASN A 30 11.25 15.75 21.34
N THR A 31 12.00 14.80 20.79
CA THR A 31 13.19 15.09 19.99
C THR A 31 12.86 15.97 18.78
N MET A 32 11.71 15.77 18.15
CA MET A 32 11.26 16.59 17.03
C MET A 32 10.91 18.03 17.45
N LYS A 33 10.40 18.25 18.68
CA LYS A 33 10.20 19.62 19.23
C LYS A 33 11.53 20.31 19.50
N GLU A 34 12.50 19.59 20.07
CA GLU A 34 13.85 20.11 20.31
C GLU A 34 14.54 20.49 19.01
N ALA A 35 14.45 19.63 17.99
CA ALA A 35 14.97 19.91 16.66
C ALA A 35 14.33 21.17 16.07
N GLN A 36 13.01 21.35 16.22
CA GLN A 36 12.29 22.54 15.77
C GLN A 36 12.79 23.84 16.43
N ALA A 37 13.07 23.81 17.73
CA ALA A 37 13.56 24.98 18.47
C ALA A 37 14.91 25.47 17.95
N ILE A 38 15.76 24.57 17.44
CA ILE A 38 17.06 24.90 16.86
C ILE A 38 16.91 25.68 15.54
N TYR A 39 15.82 25.48 14.79
CA TYR A 39 15.58 26.13 13.50
C TYR A 39 15.14 27.59 13.65
N GLY A 40 14.33 27.90 14.68
CA GLY A 40 13.79 29.25 14.90
C GLY A 40 14.81 30.32 15.35
N GLN A 41 16.09 29.97 15.56
CA GLN A 41 17.09 30.86 16.17
C GLN A 41 18.22 31.34 15.23
N LYS A 42 18.18 31.12 13.89
CA LYS A 42 19.34 31.39 13.01
C LYS A 42 19.07 32.28 11.78
N HIS A 43 19.94 33.28 11.54
CA HIS A 43 19.80 34.36 10.55
C HIS A 43 20.13 34.05 9.05
N ARG A 44 19.37 34.75 8.18
CA ARG A 44 19.34 35.05 6.73
C ARG A 44 19.72 34.01 5.66
N ILE A 45 20.95 33.48 5.59
CA ILE A 45 21.28 32.41 4.60
C ILE A 45 21.03 31.02 5.20
N LYS A 46 21.11 30.91 6.53
CA LYS A 46 20.68 29.72 7.28
C LYS A 46 19.15 29.66 7.39
N GLU A 47 18.43 30.76 7.16
CA GLU A 47 16.96 30.83 7.20
C GLU A 47 16.32 29.90 6.15
N ILE A 48 16.69 29.97 4.86
CA ILE A 48 16.01 29.16 3.83
C ILE A 48 16.17 27.64 4.03
N HIS A 49 17.34 27.19 4.49
CA HIS A 49 17.55 25.78 4.83
C HIS A 49 16.86 25.41 6.16
N ALA A 50 16.77 26.33 7.11
CA ALA A 50 16.00 26.16 8.33
C ALA A 50 14.49 26.06 8.04
N GLU A 51 13.97 26.83 7.09
CA GLU A 51 12.57 26.76 6.62
C GLU A 51 12.25 25.40 6.01
N ILE A 52 13.14 24.83 5.19
CA ILE A 52 12.96 23.44 4.71
C ILE A 52 12.91 22.46 5.90
N CYS A 53 13.91 22.52 6.79
CA CYS A 53 13.96 21.61 7.95
C CYS A 53 12.73 21.79 8.86
N TYR A 54 12.22 23.01 8.98
CA TYR A 54 11.01 23.35 9.71
C TYR A 54 9.77 22.74 9.04
N ALA A 55 9.63 22.88 7.72
CA ALA A 55 8.54 22.31 6.94
C ALA A 55 8.53 20.77 6.99
N GLU A 56 9.69 20.12 6.93
CA GLU A 56 9.85 18.66 7.13
C GLU A 56 9.44 18.25 8.54
N CYS A 57 9.99 18.95 9.55
CA CYS A 57 9.64 18.73 10.95
C CYS A 57 8.12 18.88 11.20
N LEU A 58 7.46 19.83 10.55
CA LEU A 58 6.01 20.00 10.66
C LEU A 58 5.24 18.78 10.14
N LEU A 59 5.65 18.21 9.00
CA LEU A 59 5.03 17.00 8.45
C LEU A 59 5.20 15.81 9.37
N GLN A 60 6.42 15.61 9.85
CA GLN A 60 6.77 14.52 10.75
C GLN A 60 6.00 14.61 12.07
N ARG A 61 5.91 15.82 12.64
CA ARG A 61 5.08 16.06 13.82
C ARG A 61 3.61 15.87 13.55
N ALA A 62 3.12 16.20 12.35
CA ALA A 62 1.73 15.93 11.98
C ALA A 62 1.45 14.42 12.00
N ALA A 63 2.35 13.62 11.41
CA ALA A 63 2.24 12.16 11.41
C ALA A 63 2.19 11.61 12.85
N LEU A 64 3.13 12.00 13.72
CA LEU A 64 3.12 11.61 15.14
C LEU A 64 1.85 12.09 15.87
N THR A 65 1.34 13.28 15.58
CA THR A 65 0.11 13.80 16.20
C THR A 65 -1.10 12.93 15.84
N PHE A 66 -1.18 12.41 14.60
CA PHE A 66 -2.23 11.49 14.18
C PHE A 66 -2.11 10.11 14.81
N LEU A 67 -0.92 9.73 15.28
CA LEU A 67 -0.69 8.48 16.00
C LEU A 67 -0.93 8.57 17.51
N GLN A 68 -0.62 9.72 18.13
CA GLN A 68 -0.62 9.88 19.59
C GLN A 68 -2.02 9.87 20.22
N ASP A 69 -3.01 10.47 19.57
CA ASP A 69 -4.31 10.70 20.20
C ASP A 69 -5.45 10.69 19.16
N GLU A 70 -6.54 10.02 19.51
CA GLU A 70 -7.71 9.83 18.64
C GLU A 70 -8.68 11.01 18.65
N ASN A 71 -8.44 12.03 19.49
CA ASN A 71 -9.38 13.13 19.63
C ASN A 71 -9.35 14.14 18.47
N MET A 72 -10.47 14.87 18.32
CA MET A 72 -10.66 15.87 17.27
C MET A 72 -9.63 17.01 17.35
N VAL A 73 -9.18 17.36 18.57
CA VAL A 73 -8.20 18.43 18.79
C VAL A 73 -6.85 18.06 18.17
N SER A 74 -6.39 16.84 18.37
CA SER A 74 -5.15 16.32 17.77
C SER A 74 -5.26 16.23 16.25
N PHE A 75 -6.43 15.82 15.72
CA PHE A 75 -6.68 15.84 14.28
C PHE A 75 -6.57 17.25 13.68
N ILE A 76 -7.16 18.26 14.33
CA ILE A 76 -7.07 19.67 13.90
C ILE A 76 -5.61 20.15 13.97
N LYS A 77 -4.92 19.89 15.09
CA LYS A 77 -3.51 20.28 15.27
C LYS A 77 -2.60 19.65 14.21
N GLY A 78 -2.78 18.37 13.90
CA GLY A 78 -2.04 17.69 12.83
C GLY A 78 -2.32 18.32 11.46
N SER A 79 -3.60 18.58 11.16
CA SER A 79 -4.01 19.20 9.89
C SER A 79 -3.43 20.61 9.70
N ILE A 80 -3.38 21.43 10.75
CA ILE A 80 -2.75 22.76 10.71
C ILE A 80 -1.25 22.64 10.39
N LYS A 81 -0.54 21.65 10.96
CA LYS A 81 0.89 21.43 10.67
C LYS A 81 1.13 21.06 9.21
N VAL A 82 0.30 20.18 8.65
CA VAL A 82 0.36 19.82 7.22
C VAL A 82 0.14 21.05 6.35
N ARG A 83 -0.86 21.88 6.66
CA ARG A 83 -1.13 23.12 5.93
C ARG A 83 0.04 24.09 5.97
N ASN A 84 0.60 24.33 7.15
CA ASN A 84 1.73 25.24 7.30
C ASN A 84 2.94 24.74 6.50
N SER A 85 3.24 23.44 6.55
CA SER A 85 4.31 22.85 5.75
C SER A 85 4.08 23.04 4.26
N TYR A 86 2.86 22.78 3.77
CA TYR A 86 2.50 22.99 2.36
C TYR A 86 2.69 24.45 1.92
N GLN A 87 2.27 25.41 2.75
CA GLN A 87 2.45 26.84 2.48
C GLN A 87 3.93 27.21 2.43
N THR A 88 4.74 26.76 3.39
CA THR A 88 6.19 26.99 3.38
C THR A 88 6.83 26.45 2.11
N TYR A 89 6.52 25.22 1.68
CA TYR A 89 7.09 24.69 0.44
C TYR A 89 6.68 25.49 -0.80
N ARG A 90 5.44 26.00 -0.85
CA ARG A 90 4.98 26.86 -1.95
C ARG A 90 5.73 28.20 -2.00
N GLU A 91 6.01 28.79 -0.84
CA GLU A 91 6.78 30.02 -0.74
C GLU A 91 8.24 29.79 -1.16
N LEU A 92 8.85 28.68 -0.72
CA LEU A 92 10.22 28.31 -1.10
C LEU A 92 10.35 27.97 -2.59
N ASP A 93 9.35 27.32 -3.17
CA ASP A 93 9.29 27.06 -4.61
C ASP A 93 9.19 28.36 -5.42
N SER A 94 8.34 29.29 -4.98
CA SER A 94 8.22 30.61 -5.59
C SER A 94 9.53 31.41 -5.47
N LEU A 95 10.26 31.26 -4.36
CA LEU A 95 11.55 31.90 -4.14
C LEU A 95 12.62 31.37 -5.12
N ILE A 96 12.69 30.07 -5.38
CA ILE A 96 13.65 29.48 -6.33
C ILE A 96 13.48 30.06 -7.74
N HIS A 97 12.25 30.31 -8.14
CA HIS A 97 11.91 30.86 -9.47
C HIS A 97 11.98 32.40 -9.52
N SER A 98 12.25 33.06 -8.39
CA SER A 98 12.34 34.52 -8.34
C SER A 98 13.60 35.02 -9.04
N PRO A 99 13.52 36.06 -9.89
CA PRO A 99 14.70 36.67 -10.52
C PRO A 99 15.65 37.31 -9.51
N HIS A 100 15.17 37.58 -8.28
CA HIS A 100 15.97 38.17 -7.22
C HIS A 100 16.71 37.14 -6.35
N TYR A 101 16.48 35.84 -6.57
CA TYR A 101 17.16 34.79 -5.82
C TYR A 101 18.54 34.50 -6.42
N VAL A 102 19.58 34.68 -5.62
CA VAL A 102 20.97 34.42 -6.02
C VAL A 102 21.38 33.04 -5.55
N LYS A 103 21.82 32.20 -6.50
CA LYS A 103 22.28 30.84 -6.23
C LYS A 103 23.65 30.87 -5.53
N GLY A 104 23.68 30.50 -4.25
CA GLY A 104 24.92 30.30 -3.49
C GLY A 104 25.48 28.87 -3.63
N GLU A 105 26.61 28.61 -2.97
CA GLU A 105 27.31 27.31 -2.99
C GLU A 105 26.42 26.13 -2.56
N ASN A 106 25.55 26.33 -1.56
CA ASN A 106 24.66 25.29 -1.03
C ASN A 106 23.31 25.19 -1.77
N HIS A 107 23.15 25.90 -2.90
CA HIS A 107 21.90 25.90 -3.68
C HIS A 107 21.39 24.48 -4.04
N PRO A 108 22.23 23.52 -4.48
CA PRO A 108 21.75 22.17 -4.80
C PRO A 108 21.06 21.45 -3.62
N HIS A 109 21.47 21.73 -2.38
CA HIS A 109 20.85 21.18 -1.18
C HIS A 109 19.52 21.84 -0.83
N PHE A 110 19.39 23.12 -1.15
CA PHE A 110 18.14 23.87 -1.00
C PHE A 110 17.13 23.43 -2.07
N GLU A 111 17.54 23.45 -3.33
CA GLU A 111 16.73 23.03 -4.47
C GLU A 111 16.24 21.58 -4.30
N GLY A 112 17.12 20.66 -3.94
CA GLY A 112 16.74 19.26 -3.69
C GLY A 112 15.69 19.11 -2.59
N GLY A 113 15.69 19.99 -1.57
CA GLY A 113 14.67 19.96 -0.51
C GLY A 113 13.34 20.56 -0.90
N VAL A 114 13.34 21.63 -1.68
CA VAL A 114 12.10 22.16 -2.26
C VAL A 114 11.47 21.13 -3.19
N LYS A 115 12.27 20.51 -4.07
CA LYS A 115 11.83 19.42 -4.97
C LYS A 115 11.22 18.24 -4.21
N LEU A 116 11.83 17.83 -3.08
CA LEU A 116 11.29 16.79 -2.21
C LEU A 116 9.88 17.15 -1.72
N GLY A 117 9.71 18.33 -1.11
CA GLY A 117 8.44 18.75 -0.53
C GLY A 117 7.35 19.00 -1.57
N VAL A 118 7.65 19.80 -2.60
CA VAL A 118 6.71 20.10 -3.70
C VAL A 118 6.30 18.81 -4.40
N GLY A 119 7.27 17.93 -4.67
CA GLY A 119 7.04 16.62 -5.28
C GLY A 119 6.13 15.74 -4.44
N ALA A 120 6.45 15.59 -3.15
CA ALA A 120 5.67 14.77 -2.21
C ALA A 120 4.23 15.26 -2.04
N PHE A 121 4.02 16.57 -1.89
CA PHE A 121 2.68 17.15 -1.76
C PHE A 121 1.84 16.97 -3.02
N ASN A 122 2.41 17.31 -4.19
CA ASN A 122 1.69 17.18 -5.45
C ASN A 122 1.31 15.74 -5.75
N LEU A 123 2.24 14.80 -5.53
CA LEU A 123 1.98 13.38 -5.72
C LEU A 123 0.90 12.87 -4.78
N THR A 124 1.04 13.13 -3.47
CA THR A 124 0.09 12.65 -2.45
C THR A 124 -1.32 13.20 -2.67
N LEU A 125 -1.44 14.50 -2.94
CA LEU A 125 -2.73 15.16 -3.18
C LEU A 125 -3.40 14.66 -4.45
N SER A 126 -2.64 14.42 -5.53
CA SER A 126 -3.17 13.92 -6.80
C SER A 126 -3.78 12.52 -6.69
N MET A 127 -3.30 11.73 -5.73
CA MET A 127 -3.79 10.37 -5.52
C MET A 127 -5.12 10.33 -4.79
N LEU A 128 -5.48 11.37 -4.02
CA LEU A 128 -6.68 11.38 -3.19
C LEU A 128 -7.98 11.23 -4.01
N PRO A 129 -9.04 10.64 -3.41
CA PRO A 129 -10.33 10.54 -4.07
C PRO A 129 -10.90 11.92 -4.40
N SER A 130 -11.56 12.05 -5.56
CA SER A 130 -12.10 13.32 -6.08
C SER A 130 -12.99 14.14 -5.12
N ARG A 131 -13.63 13.49 -4.14
CA ARG A 131 -14.46 14.18 -3.12
C ARG A 131 -13.58 14.88 -2.07
N ILE A 132 -12.47 14.26 -1.71
CA ILE A 132 -11.51 14.81 -0.74
C ILE A 132 -10.70 15.93 -1.40
N VAL A 133 -10.24 15.73 -2.63
CA VAL A 133 -9.51 16.75 -3.41
C VAL A 133 -10.31 18.05 -3.51
N ARG A 134 -11.58 17.99 -3.91
CA ARG A 134 -12.45 19.18 -4.01
C ARG A 134 -12.58 19.98 -2.71
N LEU A 135 -12.59 19.31 -1.57
CA LEU A 135 -12.62 19.99 -0.26
C LEU A 135 -11.27 20.64 0.08
N LEU A 136 -10.17 20.00 -0.29
CA LEU A 136 -8.81 20.51 -0.08
C LEU A 136 -8.49 21.68 -1.02
N GLU A 137 -8.97 21.63 -2.27
CA GLU A 137 -8.87 22.71 -3.26
C GLU A 137 -9.56 23.99 -2.78
N PHE A 138 -10.74 23.86 -2.17
CA PHE A 138 -11.44 25.01 -1.59
C PHE A 138 -10.61 25.76 -0.55
N VAL A 139 -9.75 25.06 0.19
CA VAL A 139 -8.86 25.66 1.21
C VAL A 139 -7.43 25.91 0.71
N GLY A 140 -7.19 25.78 -0.60
CA GLY A 140 -5.97 26.21 -1.29
C GLY A 140 -4.92 25.12 -1.56
N PHE A 141 -5.23 23.84 -1.33
CA PHE A 141 -4.36 22.74 -1.74
C PHE A 141 -4.63 22.34 -3.18
N SER A 142 -3.59 22.07 -3.96
CA SER A 142 -3.72 21.45 -5.27
C SER A 142 -2.63 20.42 -5.46
N GLY A 143 -2.91 19.40 -6.27
CA GLY A 143 -1.96 18.34 -6.55
C GLY A 143 -1.99 17.95 -8.02
N ASN A 144 -0.82 17.88 -8.63
CA ASN A 144 -0.63 17.40 -9.99
C ASN A 144 0.37 16.23 -9.99
N LYS A 145 -0.07 15.06 -10.45
CA LYS A 145 0.72 13.82 -10.37
C LYS A 145 2.01 13.93 -11.20
N GLU A 146 1.89 14.38 -12.44
CA GLU A 146 2.99 14.47 -13.41
C GLU A 146 4.06 15.48 -12.93
N HIS A 147 3.62 16.63 -12.43
CA HIS A 147 4.51 17.61 -11.82
C HIS A 147 5.17 17.06 -10.55
N GLY A 148 4.40 16.39 -9.69
CA GLY A 148 4.93 15.77 -8.47
C GLY A 148 6.03 14.75 -8.76
N LEU A 149 5.81 13.85 -9.73
CA LEU A 149 6.81 12.87 -10.16
C LEU A 149 8.05 13.53 -10.76
N ARG A 150 7.87 14.54 -11.62
CA ARG A 150 8.99 15.29 -12.22
C ARG A 150 9.87 15.95 -11.17
N GLN A 151 9.27 16.63 -10.18
CA GLN A 151 9.99 17.28 -9.09
C GLN A 151 10.80 16.26 -8.27
N LEU A 152 10.21 15.10 -7.94
CA LEU A 152 10.93 14.04 -7.24
C LEU A 152 12.07 13.44 -8.07
N GLN A 153 11.87 13.22 -9.37
CA GLN A 153 12.91 12.70 -10.28
C GLN A 153 14.09 13.66 -10.38
N GLU A 154 13.82 14.95 -10.59
CA GLU A 154 14.86 15.98 -10.58
C GLU A 154 15.53 16.08 -9.19
N GLY A 155 14.78 15.96 -8.10
CA GLY A 155 15.34 15.97 -6.75
C GLY A 155 16.23 14.77 -6.46
N ALA A 156 15.93 13.61 -7.07
CA ALA A 156 16.72 12.38 -6.96
C ALA A 156 18.00 12.42 -7.80
N SER A 157 18.03 13.16 -8.92
CA SER A 157 19.20 13.27 -9.79
C SER A 157 20.22 14.31 -9.32
N VAL A 158 19.79 15.31 -8.54
CA VAL A 158 20.70 16.31 -7.95
C VAL A 158 21.54 15.70 -6.84
N TYR A 159 22.84 16.01 -6.80
CA TYR A 159 23.71 15.65 -5.67
C TYR A 159 23.32 16.47 -4.43
N SER A 160 22.37 15.96 -3.66
CA SER A 160 21.88 16.59 -2.44
C SER A 160 21.68 15.59 -1.31
N PHE A 161 21.66 16.06 -0.06
CA PHE A 161 21.31 15.22 1.08
C PHE A 161 19.92 14.55 0.95
N ARG A 162 18.99 15.21 0.24
CA ARG A 162 17.60 14.77 0.09
C ARG A 162 17.34 13.92 -1.15
N SER A 163 18.34 13.70 -2.00
CA SER A 163 18.19 12.87 -3.20
C SER A 163 17.77 11.44 -2.86
N VAL A 164 18.30 10.90 -1.75
CA VAL A 164 17.90 9.58 -1.25
C VAL A 164 16.44 9.54 -0.80
N LEU A 165 15.93 10.62 -0.18
CA LEU A 165 14.52 10.69 0.23
C LEU A 165 13.60 10.80 -0.99
N CYS A 166 13.98 11.58 -2.00
CA CYS A 166 13.26 11.62 -3.28
C CYS A 166 13.24 10.23 -3.94
N THR A 167 14.39 9.54 -3.96
CA THR A 167 14.50 8.18 -4.48
C THR A 167 13.58 7.22 -3.71
N MET A 168 13.61 7.27 -2.37
CA MET A 168 12.75 6.43 -1.53
C MET A 168 11.26 6.68 -1.78
N LEU A 169 10.83 7.94 -1.95
CA LEU A 169 9.43 8.25 -2.28
C LEU A 169 9.03 7.74 -3.66
N LEU A 170 9.90 7.87 -4.66
CA LEU A 170 9.67 7.31 -5.99
C LEU A 170 9.60 5.78 -5.96
N LEU A 171 10.49 5.12 -5.21
CA LEU A 171 10.45 3.67 -5.01
C LEU A 171 9.13 3.26 -4.34
N CYS A 172 8.73 3.91 -3.25
CA CYS A 172 7.44 3.68 -2.61
C CYS A 172 6.26 3.87 -3.58
N TYR A 173 6.32 4.90 -4.42
CA TYR A 173 5.29 5.15 -5.42
C TYR A 173 5.21 4.01 -6.42
N HIS A 174 6.33 3.64 -7.05
CA HIS A 174 6.38 2.65 -8.12
C HIS A 174 6.17 1.21 -7.64
N THR A 175 6.53 0.86 -6.40
CA THR A 175 6.48 -0.53 -5.90
C THR A 175 5.34 -0.83 -4.92
N PHE A 176 4.77 0.18 -4.26
CA PHE A 176 3.67 0.01 -3.32
C PHE A 176 2.40 0.74 -3.74
N MET A 177 2.48 2.05 -4.01
CA MET A 177 1.27 2.85 -4.24
C MET A 177 0.56 2.45 -5.54
N THR A 178 1.27 2.40 -6.66
CA THR A 178 0.73 1.95 -7.95
C THR A 178 0.25 0.50 -7.90
N PHE A 179 0.93 -0.32 -7.09
CA PHE A 179 0.64 -1.75 -6.97
C PHE A 179 -0.61 -2.02 -6.12
N VAL A 180 -0.74 -1.41 -4.94
CA VAL A 180 -1.85 -1.68 -3.99
C VAL A 180 -3.09 -0.84 -4.31
N LEU A 181 -2.90 0.43 -4.69
CA LEU A 181 -3.98 1.41 -4.91
C LEU A 181 -4.25 1.71 -6.38
N GLY A 182 -3.34 1.34 -7.29
CA GLY A 182 -3.50 1.52 -8.73
C GLY A 182 -4.02 0.29 -9.47
N THR A 183 -3.76 0.24 -10.78
CA THR A 183 -4.13 -0.88 -11.66
C THR A 183 -3.12 -2.03 -11.64
N GLY A 184 -2.10 -1.97 -10.78
CA GLY A 184 -1.02 -2.96 -10.72
C GLY A 184 0.06 -2.80 -11.79
N LYS A 185 -0.08 -1.84 -12.72
CA LYS A 185 0.89 -1.53 -13.78
C LYS A 185 1.88 -0.44 -13.33
N GLY A 186 2.66 -0.72 -12.28
CA GLY A 186 3.76 0.16 -11.86
C GLY A 186 4.92 0.15 -12.88
N ASN A 187 5.76 1.19 -12.87
CA ASN A 187 6.98 1.24 -13.69
C ASN A 187 8.13 0.60 -12.90
N VAL A 188 8.34 -0.69 -13.13
CA VAL A 188 9.34 -1.50 -12.39
C VAL A 188 10.75 -1.18 -12.87
N GLU A 189 10.89 -0.87 -14.16
CA GLU A 189 12.14 -0.50 -14.82
C GLU A 189 12.72 0.79 -14.20
N GLU A 190 11.88 1.79 -14.00
CA GLU A 190 12.27 3.04 -13.33
C GLU A 190 12.64 2.79 -11.86
N ALA A 191 11.88 1.93 -11.15
CA ALA A 191 12.22 1.57 -9.78
C ALA A 191 13.60 0.88 -9.68
N GLU A 192 13.92 -0.03 -10.61
CA GLU A 192 15.24 -0.67 -10.66
C GLU A 192 16.35 0.33 -10.99
N LYS A 193 16.12 1.22 -11.96
CA LYS A 193 17.08 2.26 -12.34
C LYS A 193 17.40 3.19 -11.17
N LEU A 194 16.38 3.59 -10.41
CA LEU A 194 16.52 4.41 -9.20
C LEU A 194 17.30 3.68 -8.10
N LEU A 195 17.08 2.37 -7.95
CA LEU A 195 17.69 1.58 -6.87
C LEU A 195 19.14 1.17 -7.14
N LYS A 196 19.49 0.90 -8.40
CA LYS A 196 20.79 0.33 -8.81
C LYS A 196 22.01 1.10 -8.25
N PRO A 197 22.09 2.44 -8.29
CA PRO A 197 23.24 3.17 -7.73
C PRO A 197 23.39 2.98 -6.21
N TYR A 198 22.28 2.84 -5.49
CA TYR A 198 22.30 2.66 -4.04
C TYR A 198 22.69 1.24 -3.63
N LEU A 199 22.30 0.21 -4.38
CA LEU A 199 22.79 -1.15 -4.16
C LEU A 199 24.30 -1.27 -4.44
N ALA A 200 24.81 -0.57 -5.46
CA ALA A 200 26.25 -0.54 -5.74
C ALA A 200 27.03 0.17 -4.63
N ARG A 201 26.51 1.29 -4.12
CA ARG A 201 27.17 2.08 -3.07
C ARG A 201 27.02 1.49 -1.67
N TYR A 202 25.87 0.89 -1.38
CA TYR A 202 25.49 0.36 -0.07
C TYR A 202 24.92 -1.07 -0.21
N PRO A 203 25.76 -2.06 -0.55
CA PRO A 203 25.30 -3.43 -0.85
C PRO A 203 24.63 -4.14 0.33
N LYS A 204 24.89 -3.70 1.56
CA LYS A 204 24.23 -4.19 2.78
C LYS A 204 23.22 -3.20 3.38
N GLY A 205 22.80 -2.19 2.62
CA GLY A 205 21.77 -1.26 3.08
C GLY A 205 20.40 -1.93 3.10
N SER A 206 19.90 -2.31 4.27
CA SER A 206 18.64 -3.08 4.41
C SER A 206 17.46 -2.46 3.68
N ILE A 207 17.27 -1.14 3.74
CA ILE A 207 16.17 -0.49 2.99
C ILE A 207 16.28 -0.70 1.47
N PHE A 208 17.50 -0.70 0.92
CA PHE A 208 17.72 -0.92 -0.51
C PHE A 208 17.56 -2.41 -0.87
N LEU A 209 18.00 -3.33 -0.02
CA LEU A 209 17.75 -4.76 -0.18
C LEU A 209 16.25 -5.09 -0.11
N PHE A 210 15.52 -4.45 0.79
CA PHE A 210 14.06 -4.57 0.87
C PHE A 210 13.38 -4.14 -0.44
N PHE A 211 13.74 -2.97 -0.99
CA PHE A 211 13.21 -2.55 -2.28
C PHE A 211 13.64 -3.46 -3.43
N ALA A 212 14.84 -4.06 -3.39
CA ALA A 212 15.29 -5.04 -4.37
C ALA A 212 14.38 -6.29 -4.34
N GLY A 213 14.11 -6.83 -3.15
CA GLY A 213 13.17 -7.94 -2.99
C GLY A 213 11.77 -7.59 -3.47
N ARG A 214 11.30 -6.38 -3.16
CA ARG A 214 10.00 -5.90 -3.62
C ARG A 214 9.89 -5.81 -5.15
N ILE A 215 10.95 -5.37 -5.83
CA ILE A 215 11.03 -5.34 -7.30
C ILE A 215 10.95 -6.77 -7.86
N GLU A 216 11.69 -7.73 -7.29
CA GLU A 216 11.61 -9.15 -7.69
C GLU A 216 10.20 -9.73 -7.49
N THR A 217 9.52 -9.39 -6.38
CA THR A 217 8.12 -9.79 -6.15
C THR A 217 7.21 -9.29 -7.27
N ILE A 218 7.30 -8.01 -7.64
CA ILE A 218 6.43 -7.42 -8.67
C ILE A 218 6.71 -8.01 -10.06
N ARG A 219 7.96 -8.44 -10.31
CA ARG A 219 8.35 -9.18 -11.53
C ARG A 219 7.78 -10.59 -11.59
N GLY A 220 7.29 -11.12 -10.48
CA GLY A 220 6.91 -12.52 -10.35
C GLY A 220 8.08 -13.47 -10.10
N ASN A 221 9.29 -12.95 -9.87
CA ASN A 221 10.44 -13.76 -9.48
C ASN A 221 10.42 -14.01 -7.97
N VAL A 222 9.49 -14.87 -7.53
CA VAL A 222 9.22 -15.11 -6.11
C VAL A 222 10.44 -15.69 -5.39
N ASP A 223 11.20 -16.59 -6.03
CA ASP A 223 12.41 -17.17 -5.42
C ASP A 223 13.54 -16.13 -5.27
N GLY A 224 13.72 -15.26 -6.26
CA GLY A 224 14.63 -14.13 -6.15
C GLY A 224 14.22 -13.17 -5.03
N ALA A 225 12.92 -12.89 -4.89
CA ALA A 225 12.40 -12.04 -3.84
C ALA A 225 12.67 -12.60 -2.44
N ILE A 226 12.41 -13.90 -2.21
CA ILE A 226 12.69 -14.58 -0.93
C ILE A 226 14.15 -14.39 -0.55
N LYS A 227 15.08 -14.69 -1.48
CA LYS A 227 16.52 -14.54 -1.24
C LYS A 227 16.89 -13.11 -0.84
N ARG A 228 16.33 -12.10 -1.51
CA ARG A 228 16.60 -10.68 -1.19
C ARG A 228 16.06 -10.26 0.18
N PHE A 229 14.89 -10.75 0.57
CA PHE A 229 14.34 -10.44 1.89
C PHE A 229 15.11 -11.14 3.01
N GLU A 230 15.60 -12.36 2.79
CA GLU A 230 16.51 -13.05 3.71
C GLU A 230 17.84 -12.31 3.83
N GLU A 231 18.48 -11.92 2.72
CA GLU A 231 19.69 -11.07 2.70
C GLU A 231 19.46 -9.75 3.47
N CYS A 232 18.27 -9.14 3.33
CA CYS A 232 17.91 -7.92 4.05
C CYS A 232 17.88 -8.13 5.57
N CYS A 233 17.29 -9.25 6.02
CA CYS A 233 17.26 -9.63 7.44
C CYS A 233 18.66 -9.91 7.99
N GLU A 234 19.52 -10.56 7.22
CA GLU A 234 20.90 -10.85 7.62
C GLU A 234 21.79 -9.60 7.69
N ALA A 235 21.50 -8.58 6.89
CA ALA A 235 22.34 -7.39 6.77
C ALA A 235 22.47 -6.56 8.07
N GLN A 236 21.50 -6.66 9.00
CA GLN A 236 21.51 -5.93 10.27
C GLN A 236 20.65 -6.62 11.33
N GLN A 237 20.95 -6.43 12.62
CA GLN A 237 20.17 -6.97 13.75
C GLN A 237 19.68 -5.90 14.74
N ASN A 238 19.96 -4.63 14.47
CA ASN A 238 19.69 -3.52 15.39
C ASN A 238 18.21 -3.08 15.34
N TRP A 239 17.59 -3.17 14.16
CA TRP A 239 16.24 -2.68 13.91
C TRP A 239 15.34 -3.83 13.45
N LYS A 240 14.81 -4.57 14.42
CA LYS A 240 13.96 -5.76 14.18
C LYS A 240 12.71 -5.44 13.36
N GLN A 241 12.23 -4.21 13.41
CA GLN A 241 11.06 -3.77 12.65
C GLN A 241 11.30 -3.78 11.14
N PHE A 242 12.56 -3.58 10.70
CA PHE A 242 12.92 -3.81 9.30
C PHE A 242 12.81 -5.28 8.91
N HIS A 243 13.12 -6.21 9.83
CA HIS A 243 12.87 -7.64 9.61
C HIS A 243 11.38 -7.91 9.50
N HIS A 244 10.53 -7.26 10.31
CA HIS A 244 9.08 -7.42 10.20
C HIS A 244 8.53 -7.00 8.84
N MET A 245 9.07 -5.94 8.22
CA MET A 245 8.72 -5.60 6.83
C MET A 245 9.09 -6.73 5.86
N CYS A 246 10.25 -7.35 6.04
CA CYS A 246 10.67 -8.51 5.23
C CYS A 246 9.80 -9.75 5.51
N TYR A 247 9.45 -10.02 6.77
CA TYR A 247 8.58 -11.13 7.16
C TYR A 247 7.19 -11.00 6.54
N TRP A 248 6.68 -9.77 6.43
CA TRP A 248 5.42 -9.50 5.73
C TRP A 248 5.50 -9.88 4.25
N GLU A 249 6.58 -9.50 3.56
CA GLU A 249 6.76 -9.85 2.15
C GLU A 249 7.07 -11.34 1.96
N LEU A 250 7.84 -11.96 2.85
CA LEU A 250 8.13 -13.40 2.85
C LEU A 250 6.85 -14.21 3.05
N MET A 251 5.98 -13.82 3.99
CA MET A 251 4.64 -14.41 4.18
C MET A 251 3.87 -14.47 2.85
N TRP A 252 3.86 -13.38 2.07
CA TRP A 252 3.22 -13.35 0.75
C TRP A 252 3.96 -14.18 -0.30
N CYS A 253 5.29 -14.16 -0.33
CA CYS A 253 6.07 -15.00 -1.25
C CYS A 253 5.74 -16.49 -1.07
N PHE A 254 5.71 -16.96 0.18
CA PHE A 254 5.33 -18.35 0.50
C PHE A 254 3.85 -18.63 0.23
N THR A 255 2.98 -17.63 0.37
CA THR A 255 1.56 -17.71 -0.05
C THR A 255 1.44 -17.97 -1.55
N TYR A 256 2.19 -17.23 -2.37
CA TYR A 256 2.19 -17.39 -3.83
C TYR A 256 2.63 -18.79 -4.26
N LYS A 257 3.58 -19.38 -3.52
CA LYS A 257 4.05 -20.75 -3.72
C LYS A 257 3.14 -21.82 -3.09
N ARG A 258 2.01 -21.44 -2.48
CA ARG A 258 1.11 -22.33 -1.71
C ARG A 258 1.80 -23.06 -0.55
N GLN A 259 2.89 -22.51 -0.02
CA GLN A 259 3.62 -23.07 1.11
C GLN A 259 3.01 -22.56 2.43
N TRP A 260 1.80 -23.01 2.74
CA TRP A 260 0.97 -22.48 3.83
C TRP A 260 1.66 -22.52 5.20
N LYS A 261 2.44 -23.56 5.48
CA LYS A 261 3.17 -23.72 6.76
C LYS A 261 4.24 -22.63 6.97
N MET A 262 4.99 -22.31 5.91
CA MET A 262 6.00 -21.24 5.96
C MET A 262 5.33 -19.86 6.04
N ALA A 263 4.25 -19.64 5.29
CA ALA A 263 3.49 -18.40 5.36
C ALA A 263 2.88 -18.20 6.77
N TYR A 264 2.32 -19.27 7.35
CA TYR A 264 1.85 -19.29 8.74
C TYR A 264 2.97 -18.92 9.72
N PHE A 265 4.18 -19.46 9.57
CA PHE A 265 5.30 -19.16 10.46
C PHE A 265 5.61 -17.65 10.52
N TYR A 266 5.67 -16.99 9.35
CA TYR A 266 5.87 -15.54 9.31
C TYR A 266 4.68 -14.75 9.85
N ALA A 267 3.44 -15.21 9.61
CA ALA A 267 2.25 -14.60 10.21
C ALA A 267 2.24 -14.71 11.75
N ASP A 268 2.67 -15.85 12.29
CA ASP A 268 2.82 -16.07 13.72
C ASP A 268 3.90 -15.16 14.33
N LEU A 269 5.07 -15.08 13.70
CA LEU A 269 6.16 -14.20 14.13
C LEU A 269 5.72 -12.73 14.15
N LEU A 270 5.06 -12.26 13.09
CA LEU A 270 4.47 -10.92 13.04
C LEU A 270 3.41 -10.70 14.12
N SER A 271 2.55 -11.70 14.37
CA SER A 271 1.50 -11.57 15.40
C SER A 271 2.05 -11.43 16.82
N LYS A 272 3.22 -12.03 17.08
CA LYS A 272 3.90 -11.99 18.37
C LYS A 272 4.74 -10.72 18.55
N GLU A 273 5.46 -10.32 17.51
CA GLU A 273 6.48 -9.27 17.61
C GLU A 273 6.03 -7.90 17.12
N ASN A 274 5.03 -7.84 16.22
CA ASN A 274 4.62 -6.59 15.57
C ASN A 274 3.26 -6.09 16.09
N THR A 275 3.21 -4.82 16.44
CA THR A 275 2.06 -4.11 17.02
C THR A 275 1.24 -3.30 16.01
N TRP A 276 1.76 -3.07 14.80
CA TRP A 276 1.18 -2.17 13.80
C TRP A 276 -0.18 -2.64 13.28
N SER A 277 -0.37 -3.96 13.11
CA SER A 277 -1.67 -4.50 12.70
C SER A 277 -1.96 -5.91 13.25
N LYS A 278 -1.96 -6.03 14.59
CA LYS A 278 -2.17 -7.31 15.29
C LYS A 278 -3.43 -8.06 14.83
N ALA A 279 -4.53 -7.34 14.59
CA ALA A 279 -5.75 -7.97 14.10
C ALA A 279 -5.58 -8.61 12.71
N THR A 280 -4.82 -7.97 11.82
CA THR A 280 -4.50 -8.54 10.51
C THR A 280 -3.57 -9.75 10.62
N TYR A 281 -2.53 -9.67 11.46
CA TYR A 281 -1.58 -10.79 11.61
C TYR A 281 -2.24 -12.04 12.20
N ILE A 282 -3.06 -11.88 13.25
CA ILE A 282 -3.83 -12.99 13.83
C ILE A 282 -4.88 -13.54 12.86
N TYR A 283 -5.54 -12.67 12.09
CA TYR A 283 -6.43 -13.13 11.01
C TYR A 283 -5.68 -13.95 9.96
N MET A 284 -4.51 -13.49 9.49
CA MET A 284 -3.71 -14.23 8.51
C MET A 284 -3.23 -15.56 9.07
N LYS A 285 -2.78 -15.58 10.33
CA LYS A 285 -2.40 -16.80 11.04
C LYS A 285 -3.54 -17.83 11.07
N ALA A 286 -4.75 -17.41 11.44
CA ALA A 286 -5.94 -18.26 11.40
C ALA A 286 -6.29 -18.70 9.97
N ALA A 287 -6.19 -17.78 9.01
CA ALA A 287 -6.47 -18.06 7.60
C ALA A 287 -5.54 -19.12 7.02
N TYR A 288 -4.24 -19.09 7.34
CA TYR A 288 -3.32 -20.13 6.89
C TYR A 288 -3.62 -21.50 7.50
N LEU A 289 -4.00 -21.56 8.79
CA LEU A 289 -4.42 -22.82 9.41
C LEU A 289 -5.64 -23.42 8.68
N CYS A 290 -6.57 -22.61 8.19
CA CYS A 290 -7.71 -23.10 7.40
C CYS A 290 -7.30 -23.62 6.01
N MET A 291 -6.12 -23.26 5.50
CA MET A 291 -5.62 -23.74 4.19
C MET A 291 -4.79 -25.03 4.32
N PHE A 292 -4.59 -25.54 5.53
CA PHE A 292 -3.86 -26.79 5.76
C PHE A 292 -4.70 -27.98 5.32
N GLY A 293 -4.03 -29.05 4.87
CA GLY A 293 -4.71 -30.30 4.53
C GLY A 293 -5.32 -30.99 5.77
N PRO A 294 -6.27 -31.92 5.58
CA PRO A 294 -6.91 -32.64 6.68
C PRO A 294 -5.91 -33.42 7.56
N ASP A 295 -4.80 -33.86 6.97
CA ASP A 295 -3.73 -34.62 7.64
C ASP A 295 -2.60 -33.74 8.20
N ASP A 296 -2.65 -32.42 8.00
CA ASP A 296 -1.61 -31.52 8.47
C ASP A 296 -1.75 -31.22 9.97
N HIS A 297 -0.65 -31.38 10.71
CA HIS A 297 -0.61 -31.01 12.12
C HIS A 297 -0.66 -29.49 12.32
N LYS A 298 -1.56 -29.02 13.19
CA LYS A 298 -1.61 -27.61 13.60
C LYS A 298 -0.42 -27.29 14.51
N PRO A 299 0.48 -26.39 14.11
CA PRO A 299 1.65 -26.03 14.92
C PRO A 299 1.26 -25.30 16.21
N PHE A 300 2.11 -25.44 17.23
CA PHE A 300 2.03 -24.71 18.50
C PHE A 300 0.70 -24.84 19.28
N GLY A 301 -0.14 -25.83 18.96
CA GLY A 301 -1.44 -26.02 19.60
C GLY A 301 -2.47 -24.94 19.24
N ASP A 302 -2.23 -24.18 18.17
CA ASP A 302 -3.16 -23.14 17.74
C ASP A 302 -4.45 -23.72 17.16
N ASP A 303 -5.54 -23.00 17.41
CA ASP A 303 -6.86 -23.28 16.89
C ASP A 303 -7.37 -22.08 16.08
N ASP A 304 -7.75 -22.33 14.83
CA ASP A 304 -8.20 -21.30 13.90
C ASP A 304 -9.48 -20.61 14.37
N VAL A 305 -10.43 -21.35 14.95
CA VAL A 305 -11.68 -20.78 15.50
C VAL A 305 -11.37 -19.83 16.66
N ALA A 306 -10.51 -20.24 17.59
CA ALA A 306 -10.08 -19.39 18.70
C ALA A 306 -9.36 -18.12 18.22
N LEU A 307 -8.46 -18.25 17.25
CA LEU A 307 -7.74 -17.11 16.66
C LEU A 307 -8.70 -16.13 15.97
N TYR A 308 -9.64 -16.60 15.14
CA TYR A 308 -10.66 -15.71 14.53
C TYR A 308 -11.51 -15.00 15.58
N ARG A 309 -11.90 -15.69 16.65
CA ARG A 309 -12.67 -15.08 17.75
C ARG A 309 -11.89 -13.96 18.46
N ALA A 310 -10.56 -14.03 18.49
CA ALA A 310 -9.72 -12.99 19.08
C ALA A 310 -9.62 -11.71 18.21
N VAL A 311 -9.69 -11.83 16.87
CA VAL A 311 -9.45 -10.72 15.91
C VAL A 311 -10.22 -9.42 16.25
N PRO A 312 -11.54 -9.43 16.57
CA PRO A 312 -12.28 -8.21 16.89
C PRO A 312 -11.75 -7.42 18.09
N SER A 313 -11.11 -8.09 19.05
CA SER A 313 -10.56 -7.48 20.26
C SER A 313 -9.19 -6.81 20.04
N LEU A 314 -8.52 -7.12 18.93
CA LEU A 314 -7.15 -6.68 18.62
C LEU A 314 -7.11 -5.43 17.73
N LYS A 315 -8.27 -4.83 17.45
CA LYS A 315 -8.39 -3.71 16.52
C LYS A 315 -7.56 -2.51 17.00
N LEU A 316 -6.76 -1.96 16.10
CA LEU A 316 -6.07 -0.70 16.30
C LEU A 316 -6.90 0.45 15.72
N LYS A 317 -6.62 1.67 16.17
CA LYS A 317 -7.16 2.89 15.58
C LYS A 317 -6.03 3.89 15.40
N ILE A 318 -6.05 4.55 14.25
CA ILE A 318 -5.13 5.62 13.88
C ILE A 318 -5.99 6.83 13.53
N ALA A 319 -5.72 7.99 14.15
CA ALA A 319 -6.57 9.17 14.06
C ALA A 319 -8.07 8.86 14.27
N GLY A 320 -8.37 8.03 15.28
CA GLY A 320 -9.74 7.59 15.61
C GLY A 320 -10.39 6.63 14.61
N LYS A 321 -9.69 6.20 13.55
CA LYS A 321 -10.19 5.26 12.54
C LYS A 321 -9.39 3.96 12.53
N SER A 322 -10.07 2.82 12.56
CA SER A 322 -9.40 1.53 12.34
C SER A 322 -8.94 1.38 10.89
N LEU A 323 -7.81 0.70 10.72
CA LEU A 323 -7.24 0.34 9.43
C LEU A 323 -8.27 -0.41 8.56
N PRO A 324 -8.40 -0.08 7.26
CA PRO A 324 -9.37 -0.75 6.39
C PRO A 324 -9.22 -2.27 6.35
N THR A 325 -7.98 -2.77 6.34
CA THR A 325 -7.65 -4.19 6.33
C THR A 325 -8.05 -4.88 7.63
N GLU A 326 -7.87 -4.24 8.79
CA GLU A 326 -8.38 -4.77 10.06
C GLU A 326 -9.90 -4.80 10.10
N LYS A 327 -10.58 -3.76 9.60
CA LYS A 327 -12.05 -3.77 9.50
C LYS A 327 -12.54 -4.91 8.62
N PHE A 328 -11.82 -5.22 7.54
CA PHE A 328 -12.10 -6.37 6.69
C PHE A 328 -11.91 -7.68 7.46
N ALA A 329 -10.74 -7.91 8.06
CA ALA A 329 -10.43 -9.09 8.86
C ALA A 329 -11.46 -9.32 9.98
N ILE A 330 -11.80 -8.27 10.74
CA ILE A 330 -12.81 -8.31 11.80
C ILE A 330 -14.18 -8.70 11.24
N ARG A 331 -14.58 -8.13 10.09
CA ARG A 331 -15.87 -8.46 9.47
C ARG A 331 -15.92 -9.92 9.03
N LYS A 332 -14.87 -10.45 8.41
CA LYS A 332 -14.79 -11.86 7.99
C LYS A 332 -14.78 -12.80 9.21
N SER A 333 -14.05 -12.43 10.27
CA SER A 333 -13.95 -13.22 11.51
C SER A 333 -15.28 -13.36 12.26
N ARG A 334 -16.29 -12.53 11.97
CA ARG A 334 -17.62 -12.63 12.60
C ARG A 334 -18.30 -13.99 12.37
N ARG A 335 -17.96 -14.69 11.28
CA ARG A 335 -18.48 -16.03 10.99
C ARG A 335 -18.08 -17.08 12.04
N TYR A 336 -17.07 -16.79 12.85
CA TYR A 336 -16.56 -17.67 13.89
C TYR A 336 -17.04 -17.33 15.31
N LEU A 337 -17.86 -16.28 15.47
CA LEU A 337 -18.35 -15.85 16.79
C LEU A 337 -19.46 -16.76 17.34
N SER A 338 -20.23 -17.43 16.48
CA SER A 338 -21.25 -18.40 16.90
C SER A 338 -20.61 -19.70 17.41
N SER A 339 -21.38 -20.47 18.19
CA SER A 339 -20.98 -21.81 18.64
C SER A 339 -20.78 -22.78 17.48
N ASN A 340 -21.57 -22.62 16.42
CA ASN A 340 -21.43 -23.35 15.16
C ASN A 340 -20.92 -22.38 14.08
N PRO A 341 -19.59 -22.26 13.91
CA PRO A 341 -19.01 -21.33 12.95
C PRO A 341 -19.26 -21.80 11.52
N VAL A 342 -19.40 -20.84 10.59
CA VAL A 342 -19.42 -21.13 9.14
C VAL A 342 -18.04 -20.79 8.58
N PRO A 343 -17.25 -21.78 8.14
CA PRO A 343 -15.89 -21.52 7.66
C PRO A 343 -15.84 -20.56 6.49
N LEU A 344 -14.74 -19.82 6.38
CA LEU A 344 -14.41 -19.06 5.17
C LEU A 344 -13.84 -20.01 4.12
N PRO A 345 -14.25 -19.91 2.83
CA PRO A 345 -13.85 -20.88 1.81
C PRO A 345 -12.35 -20.83 1.51
N VAL A 346 -11.81 -19.64 1.23
CA VAL A 346 -10.40 -19.44 0.84
C VAL A 346 -9.85 -18.12 1.42
N PRO A 347 -9.81 -17.97 2.75
CA PRO A 347 -9.58 -16.68 3.41
C PRO A 347 -8.22 -16.03 3.05
N VAL A 348 -7.20 -16.85 2.79
CA VAL A 348 -5.88 -16.37 2.35
C VAL A 348 -5.93 -15.82 0.93
N LEU A 349 -6.60 -16.53 0.01
CA LEU A 349 -6.71 -16.14 -1.40
C LEU A 349 -7.63 -14.91 -1.58
N GLU A 350 -8.63 -14.76 -0.71
CA GLU A 350 -9.45 -13.55 -0.62
C GLU A 350 -8.62 -12.36 -0.15
N MET A 351 -7.79 -12.52 0.89
CA MET A 351 -6.89 -11.46 1.34
C MET A 351 -5.80 -11.15 0.30
N MET A 352 -5.34 -12.14 -0.45
CA MET A 352 -4.40 -11.95 -1.56
C MET A 352 -4.95 -10.99 -2.61
N TYR A 353 -6.27 -11.02 -2.89
CA TYR A 353 -6.92 -10.05 -3.78
C TYR A 353 -6.84 -8.62 -3.22
N VAL A 354 -7.08 -8.46 -1.92
CA VAL A 354 -6.99 -7.16 -1.23
C VAL A 354 -5.60 -6.55 -1.36
N TRP A 355 -4.55 -7.37 -1.39
CA TRP A 355 -3.16 -6.92 -1.56
C TRP A 355 -2.65 -6.99 -3.01
N ASN A 356 -3.55 -7.19 -3.99
CA ASN A 356 -3.21 -7.27 -5.42
C ASN A 356 -2.21 -8.39 -5.78
N GLY A 357 -2.16 -9.47 -5.01
CA GLY A 357 -1.23 -10.59 -5.23
C GLY A 357 -1.46 -11.35 -6.55
N TYR A 358 -2.67 -11.30 -7.11
CA TYR A 358 -2.96 -11.90 -8.42
C TYR A 358 -2.14 -11.27 -9.55
N ALA A 359 -1.75 -10.00 -9.44
CA ALA A 359 -0.86 -9.34 -10.41
C ALA A 359 0.58 -9.88 -10.36
N VAL A 360 1.01 -10.43 -9.22
CA VAL A 360 2.31 -11.06 -9.03
C VAL A 360 2.30 -12.46 -9.63
N ILE A 361 1.40 -13.33 -9.15
CA ILE A 361 1.33 -14.71 -9.65
C ILE A 361 0.97 -14.75 -11.13
N GLY A 362 0.21 -13.77 -11.63
CA GLY A 362 -0.17 -13.66 -13.04
C GLY A 362 0.99 -13.50 -14.02
N LYS A 363 2.22 -13.25 -13.53
CA LYS A 363 3.45 -13.28 -14.33
C LYS A 363 4.05 -14.68 -14.47
N CYS A 364 3.57 -15.64 -13.69
CA CYS A 364 4.04 -17.03 -13.67
C CYS A 364 2.84 -17.99 -13.83
N PRO A 365 2.68 -18.61 -15.01
CA PRO A 365 1.56 -19.52 -15.28
C PRO A 365 1.45 -20.66 -14.26
N ASP A 366 2.56 -21.23 -13.81
CA ASP A 366 2.56 -22.34 -12.84
C ASP A 366 1.99 -21.91 -11.48
N LEU A 367 2.38 -20.73 -10.98
CA LEU A 367 1.83 -20.19 -9.73
C LEU A 367 0.34 -19.87 -9.89
N THR A 368 -0.05 -19.28 -11.02
CA THR A 368 -1.46 -18.95 -11.29
C THR A 368 -2.31 -20.21 -11.42
N GLY A 369 -1.82 -21.23 -12.14
CA GLY A 369 -2.48 -22.52 -12.30
C GLY A 369 -2.65 -23.23 -10.96
N GLY A 370 -1.60 -23.26 -10.13
CA GLY A 370 -1.69 -23.86 -8.79
C GLY A 370 -2.71 -23.17 -7.88
N ILE A 371 -2.85 -21.84 -7.98
CA ILE A 371 -3.90 -21.12 -7.22
C ILE A 371 -5.29 -21.40 -7.79
N LEU A 372 -5.43 -21.52 -9.11
CA LEU A 372 -6.69 -21.90 -9.75
C LEU A 372 -7.15 -23.30 -9.31
N GLU A 373 -6.24 -24.28 -9.23
CA GLU A 373 -6.53 -25.62 -8.69
C GLU A 373 -7.11 -25.54 -7.27
N CYS A 374 -6.48 -24.75 -6.38
CA CYS A 374 -7.00 -24.58 -5.02
C CYS A 374 -8.41 -23.97 -4.99
N LEU A 375 -8.72 -23.08 -5.94
CA LEU A 375 -10.05 -22.47 -6.05
C LEU A 375 -11.08 -23.44 -6.63
N GLU A 376 -10.67 -24.33 -7.53
CA GLU A 376 -11.51 -25.40 -8.08
C GLU A 376 -11.86 -26.44 -7.01
N ASP A 377 -10.89 -26.83 -6.19
CA ASP A 377 -11.11 -27.71 -5.05
C ASP A 377 -12.09 -27.08 -4.03
N ALA A 378 -11.93 -25.79 -3.75
CA ALA A 378 -12.83 -25.05 -2.87
C ALA A 378 -14.25 -24.93 -3.44
N GLU A 379 -14.39 -24.71 -4.75
CA GLU A 379 -15.68 -24.68 -5.44
C GLU A 379 -16.38 -26.04 -5.33
N ALA A 380 -15.66 -27.13 -5.63
CA ALA A 380 -16.20 -28.48 -5.54
C ALA A 380 -16.59 -28.85 -4.10
N ALA A 381 -15.80 -28.44 -3.10
CA ALA A 381 -16.14 -28.64 -1.69
C ALA A 381 -17.40 -27.86 -1.28
N LEU A 382 -17.57 -26.63 -1.77
CA LEU A 382 -18.75 -25.80 -1.53
C LEU A 382 -20.02 -26.44 -2.12
N GLU A 383 -19.93 -26.99 -3.33
CA GLU A 383 -21.05 -27.65 -4.02
C GLU A 383 -21.46 -28.98 -3.38
N ARG A 384 -20.50 -29.72 -2.81
CA ARG A 384 -20.77 -31.00 -2.12
C ARG A 384 -21.44 -30.83 -0.76
N SER A 385 -21.35 -29.66 -0.13
CA SER A 385 -21.91 -29.41 1.20
C SER A 385 -23.42 -29.13 1.10
N PRO A 386 -24.33 -30.05 1.48
CA PRO A 386 -25.76 -29.96 1.16
C PRO A 386 -26.55 -28.97 2.05
N GLY A 387 -25.87 -28.17 2.86
CA GLY A 387 -26.51 -27.10 3.61
C GLY A 387 -26.68 -25.91 2.70
N ASN A 388 -27.93 -25.49 2.43
CA ASN A 388 -28.26 -24.13 1.98
C ASN A 388 -27.79 -23.12 3.05
N SER A 389 -26.47 -22.97 3.19
CA SER A 389 -25.86 -21.94 4.00
C SER A 389 -26.39 -20.63 3.46
N TYR A 390 -26.90 -19.78 4.35
CA TYR A 390 -27.38 -18.45 3.98
C TYR A 390 -26.28 -17.58 3.34
N LEU A 391 -25.03 -18.06 3.34
CA LEU A 391 -23.81 -17.49 2.75
C LEU A 391 -23.37 -18.16 1.44
N PHE A 392 -24.07 -19.20 0.95
CA PHE A 392 -23.64 -19.98 -0.23
C PHE A 392 -23.36 -19.09 -1.45
N VAL A 393 -24.24 -18.13 -1.75
CA VAL A 393 -24.06 -17.21 -2.88
C VAL A 393 -22.89 -16.26 -2.66
N ASP A 394 -22.71 -15.74 -1.43
CA ASP A 394 -21.56 -14.90 -1.08
C ASP A 394 -20.25 -15.68 -1.30
N ASP A 395 -20.16 -16.92 -0.80
CA ASP A 395 -18.97 -17.76 -0.90
C ASP A 395 -18.67 -18.19 -2.34
N GLN A 396 -19.70 -18.55 -3.10
CA GLN A 396 -19.58 -18.85 -4.52
C GLN A 396 -19.08 -17.61 -5.28
N CYS A 397 -19.62 -16.42 -5.01
CA CYS A 397 -19.19 -15.18 -5.65
C CYS A 397 -17.74 -14.80 -5.29
N VAL A 398 -17.27 -15.08 -4.06
CA VAL A 398 -15.85 -14.94 -3.70
C VAL A 398 -15.01 -15.86 -4.61
N ILE A 399 -15.33 -17.15 -4.67
CA ILE A 399 -14.56 -18.11 -5.47
C ILE A 399 -14.58 -17.71 -6.96
N LYS A 400 -15.75 -17.34 -7.50
CA LYS A 400 -15.88 -16.89 -8.88
C LYS A 400 -15.02 -15.65 -9.18
N LEU A 401 -14.94 -14.68 -8.27
CA LEU A 401 -14.09 -13.49 -8.43
C LEU A 401 -12.61 -13.90 -8.56
N LEU A 402 -12.16 -14.76 -7.66
CA LEU A 402 -10.76 -15.19 -7.60
C LEU A 402 -10.38 -16.10 -8.79
N LYS A 403 -11.29 -16.97 -9.24
CA LYS A 403 -11.11 -17.77 -10.47
C LYS A 403 -11.03 -16.86 -11.70
N GLY A 404 -11.92 -15.87 -11.81
CA GLY A 404 -11.89 -14.90 -12.91
C GLY A 404 -10.55 -14.17 -13.03
N LEU A 405 -9.92 -13.83 -11.89
CA LEU A 405 -8.57 -13.25 -11.89
C LEU A 405 -7.51 -14.23 -12.41
N CYS A 406 -7.52 -15.49 -11.98
CA CYS A 406 -6.58 -16.50 -12.47
C CYS A 406 -6.75 -16.73 -13.97
N LEU A 407 -7.99 -16.93 -14.41
CA LEU A 407 -8.35 -17.15 -15.82
C LEU A 407 -7.93 -15.96 -16.70
N LYS A 408 -8.13 -14.72 -16.21
CA LYS A 408 -7.63 -13.51 -16.87
C LYS A 408 -6.13 -13.59 -17.13
N TYR A 409 -5.33 -13.90 -16.12
CA TYR A 409 -3.86 -13.97 -16.27
C TYR A 409 -3.38 -15.18 -17.07
N LEU A 410 -4.16 -16.27 -17.11
CA LEU A 410 -3.91 -17.42 -17.98
C LEU A 410 -4.38 -17.20 -19.42
N GLY A 411 -4.91 -16.01 -19.77
CA GLY A 411 -5.38 -15.68 -21.12
C GLY A 411 -6.74 -16.29 -21.49
N LYS A 412 -7.45 -16.91 -20.54
CA LYS A 412 -8.81 -17.45 -20.70
C LYS A 412 -9.86 -16.35 -20.52
N ILE A 413 -9.85 -15.39 -21.44
CA ILE A 413 -10.54 -14.11 -21.27
C ILE A 413 -12.06 -14.25 -21.21
N SER A 414 -12.67 -15.08 -22.08
CA SER A 414 -14.11 -15.30 -22.08
C SER A 414 -14.60 -15.93 -20.77
N GLU A 415 -13.90 -16.95 -20.27
CA GLU A 415 -14.23 -17.57 -18.98
C GLU A 415 -14.11 -16.55 -17.84
N ALA A 416 -13.05 -15.71 -17.83
CA ALA A 416 -12.89 -14.66 -16.84
C ALA A 416 -14.07 -13.65 -16.86
N GLU A 417 -14.53 -13.25 -18.05
CA GLU A 417 -15.68 -12.36 -18.22
C GLU A 417 -16.98 -12.98 -17.69
N GLU A 418 -17.22 -14.28 -17.94
CA GLU A 418 -18.37 -15.02 -17.40
C GLU A 418 -18.35 -15.02 -15.87
N HIS A 419 -17.17 -15.27 -15.27
CA HIS A 419 -16.97 -15.26 -13.83
C HIS A 419 -17.31 -13.90 -13.18
N PHE A 420 -16.85 -12.79 -13.76
CA PHE A 420 -17.18 -11.46 -13.23
C PHE A 420 -18.64 -11.07 -13.47
N THR A 421 -19.20 -11.44 -14.63
CA THR A 421 -20.60 -11.17 -14.97
C THR A 421 -21.55 -11.95 -14.06
N TYR A 422 -21.22 -13.19 -13.70
CA TYR A 422 -21.99 -14.01 -12.77
C TYR A 422 -22.24 -13.30 -11.43
N ILE A 423 -21.21 -12.65 -10.87
CA ILE A 423 -21.30 -11.93 -9.61
C ILE A 423 -22.26 -10.75 -9.75
N HIS A 424 -22.18 -10.03 -10.87
CA HIS A 424 -23.08 -8.92 -11.14
C HIS A 424 -24.55 -9.37 -11.26
N LEU A 425 -24.79 -10.47 -11.98
CA LEU A 425 -26.14 -11.05 -12.16
C LEU A 425 -26.75 -11.55 -10.83
N ASN A 426 -25.91 -11.94 -9.86
CA ASN A 426 -26.34 -12.40 -8.54
C ASN A 426 -26.27 -11.31 -7.46
N GLU A 427 -26.07 -10.04 -7.82
CA GLU A 427 -25.96 -8.90 -6.90
C GLU A 427 -27.06 -8.89 -5.81
N LYS A 428 -28.32 -9.11 -6.20
CA LYS A 428 -29.47 -9.09 -5.27
C LYS A 428 -29.49 -10.25 -4.26
N LYS A 429 -28.71 -11.31 -4.52
CA LYS A 429 -28.63 -12.50 -3.68
C LYS A 429 -27.46 -12.45 -2.70
N ILE A 430 -26.48 -11.58 -2.93
CA ILE A 430 -25.34 -11.35 -2.03
C ILE A 430 -25.85 -10.62 -0.79
N LYS A 431 -25.58 -11.17 0.40
CA LYS A 431 -26.14 -10.65 1.67
C LYS A 431 -25.14 -9.90 2.54
N TYR A 432 -23.84 -10.23 2.47
CA TYR A 432 -22.84 -9.71 3.40
C TYR A 432 -21.65 -9.10 2.67
N ASP A 433 -21.08 -9.85 1.72
CA ASP A 433 -19.84 -9.50 1.03
C ASP A 433 -20.11 -8.58 -0.17
N HIS A 434 -20.86 -7.50 0.06
CA HIS A 434 -21.25 -6.50 -0.95
C HIS A 434 -20.07 -5.84 -1.68
N TYR A 435 -18.84 -5.98 -1.18
CA TYR A 435 -17.65 -5.49 -1.86
C TYR A 435 -17.39 -6.25 -3.18
N LEU A 436 -17.89 -7.49 -3.30
CA LEU A 436 -17.72 -8.33 -4.48
C LEU A 436 -18.25 -7.67 -5.74
N ILE A 437 -19.37 -6.95 -5.66
CA ILE A 437 -20.04 -6.36 -6.82
C ILE A 437 -19.20 -5.25 -7.46
N PRO A 438 -18.84 -4.15 -6.76
CA PRO A 438 -18.02 -3.09 -7.36
C PRO A 438 -16.61 -3.58 -7.73
N ASN A 439 -16.07 -4.60 -7.03
CA ASN A 439 -14.77 -5.18 -7.39
C ASN A 439 -14.87 -6.07 -8.65
N ALA A 440 -15.92 -6.86 -8.82
CA ALA A 440 -16.15 -7.62 -10.06
C ALA A 440 -16.35 -6.70 -11.27
N LEU A 441 -17.11 -5.61 -11.10
CA LEU A 441 -17.25 -4.58 -12.14
C LEU A 441 -15.91 -3.90 -12.47
N LEU A 442 -15.09 -3.60 -11.46
CA LEU A 442 -13.74 -3.07 -11.67
C LEU A 442 -12.86 -4.06 -12.46
N GLU A 443 -12.82 -5.33 -12.08
CA GLU A 443 -11.99 -6.32 -12.80
C GLU A 443 -12.48 -6.56 -14.23
N LEU A 444 -13.80 -6.58 -14.45
CA LEU A 444 -14.40 -6.64 -15.79
C LEU A 444 -14.04 -5.42 -16.63
N ALA A 445 -14.10 -4.22 -16.07
CA ALA A 445 -13.69 -3.02 -16.79
C ALA A 445 -12.19 -3.02 -17.11
N LEU A 446 -11.34 -3.51 -16.22
CA LEU A 446 -9.91 -3.68 -16.48
C LEU A 446 -9.67 -4.69 -17.61
N LEU A 447 -10.45 -5.77 -17.68
CA LEU A 447 -10.43 -6.73 -18.79
C LEU A 447 -10.77 -6.05 -20.12
N TYR A 448 -11.81 -5.21 -20.14
CA TYR A 448 -12.21 -4.44 -21.32
C TYR A 448 -11.15 -3.43 -21.74
N LEU A 449 -10.48 -2.75 -20.79
CA LEU A 449 -9.36 -1.87 -21.12
C LEU A 449 -8.19 -2.65 -21.75
N ASP A 450 -7.91 -3.86 -21.28
CA ASP A 450 -6.87 -4.72 -21.87
C ASP A 450 -7.26 -5.21 -23.29
N GLN A 451 -8.54 -5.17 -23.66
CA GLN A 451 -9.08 -5.47 -24.99
C GLN A 451 -9.36 -4.22 -25.86
N ASP A 452 -8.89 -3.04 -25.46
CA ASP A 452 -9.16 -1.73 -26.10
C ASP A 452 -10.65 -1.30 -26.14
N ARG A 453 -11.53 -1.96 -25.37
CA ARG A 453 -12.95 -1.62 -25.22
C ARG A 453 -13.15 -0.48 -24.21
N ARG A 454 -12.55 0.68 -24.49
CA ARG A 454 -12.48 1.83 -23.57
C ARG A 454 -13.85 2.37 -23.14
N GLU A 455 -14.78 2.55 -24.09
CA GLU A 455 -16.09 3.13 -23.77
C GLU A 455 -16.90 2.24 -22.82
N ASP A 456 -16.91 0.94 -23.06
CA ASP A 456 -17.57 -0.04 -22.20
C ASP A 456 -16.96 -0.05 -20.80
N ALA A 457 -15.63 -0.02 -20.73
CA ALA A 457 -14.90 0.04 -19.47
C ALA A 457 -15.27 1.30 -18.66
N VAL A 458 -15.30 2.48 -19.30
CA VAL A 458 -15.67 3.75 -18.62
C VAL A 458 -17.09 3.69 -18.08
N LYS A 459 -18.06 3.17 -18.85
CA LYS A 459 -19.46 3.00 -18.40
C LYS A 459 -19.53 2.12 -17.14
N ILE A 460 -18.81 0.99 -17.13
CA ILE A 460 -18.78 0.08 -15.99
C ILE A 460 -18.11 0.70 -14.77
N LEU A 461 -16.98 1.39 -14.96
CA LEU A 461 -16.24 2.05 -13.87
C LEU A 461 -17.06 3.15 -13.21
N GLU A 462 -17.76 3.99 -13.98
CA GLU A 462 -18.64 5.02 -13.41
C GLU A 462 -19.83 4.39 -12.66
N ARG A 463 -20.40 3.29 -13.16
CA ARG A 463 -21.43 2.53 -12.44
C ARG A 463 -20.92 2.00 -11.10
N ALA A 464 -19.75 1.35 -11.10
CA ALA A 464 -19.12 0.81 -9.89
C ALA A 464 -18.83 1.90 -8.84
N LYS A 465 -18.46 3.11 -9.29
CA LYS A 465 -18.15 4.26 -8.44
C LYS A 465 -19.39 4.94 -7.84
N GLN A 466 -20.49 5.00 -8.58
CA GLN A 466 -21.65 5.82 -8.21
C GLN A 466 -22.71 5.03 -7.44
N ASN A 467 -22.90 3.75 -7.77
CA ASN A 467 -24.06 2.97 -7.31
C ASN A 467 -23.81 2.17 -6.02
N TYR A 468 -22.57 2.04 -5.56
CA TYR A 468 -22.21 1.21 -4.41
C TYR A 468 -21.53 2.03 -3.32
N LYS A 469 -21.92 1.82 -2.05
CA LYS A 469 -21.39 2.55 -0.87
C LYS A 469 -21.40 1.65 0.37
N ASN A 470 -20.62 2.01 1.39
CA ASN A 470 -20.59 1.40 2.72
C ASN A 470 -20.14 -0.08 2.74
N TYR A 471 -19.35 -0.52 1.75
CA TYR A 471 -18.84 -1.88 1.68
C TYR A 471 -17.39 -2.01 2.20
N SER A 472 -16.92 -3.24 2.41
CA SER A 472 -15.53 -3.53 2.80
C SER A 472 -14.54 -2.95 1.80
N MET A 473 -13.46 -2.32 2.27
CA MET A 473 -12.39 -1.82 1.38
C MET A 473 -12.88 -0.84 0.29
N GLU A 474 -13.97 -0.10 0.54
CA GLU A 474 -14.52 0.90 -0.39
C GLU A 474 -13.49 1.92 -0.83
N THR A 475 -12.73 2.47 0.12
CA THR A 475 -11.70 3.48 -0.19
C THR A 475 -10.65 2.94 -1.17
N ARG A 476 -10.17 1.70 -0.97
CA ARG A 476 -9.23 1.05 -1.90
C ARG A 476 -9.86 0.86 -3.28
N THR A 477 -11.09 0.35 -3.32
CA THR A 477 -11.81 0.10 -4.58
C THR A 477 -11.97 1.40 -5.39
N HIS A 478 -12.30 2.51 -4.71
CA HIS A 478 -12.37 3.83 -5.35
C HIS A 478 -11.04 4.34 -5.89
N PHE A 479 -9.93 4.14 -5.17
CA PHE A 479 -8.60 4.49 -5.70
C PHE A 479 -8.30 3.71 -6.98
N ARG A 480 -8.58 2.40 -7.00
CA ARG A 480 -8.37 1.55 -8.19
C ARG A 480 -9.27 1.96 -9.36
N ILE A 481 -10.54 2.25 -9.10
CA ILE A 481 -11.46 2.77 -10.13
C ILE A 481 -10.97 4.11 -10.70
N GLN A 482 -10.49 5.03 -9.85
CA GLN A 482 -9.96 6.32 -10.30
C GLN A 482 -8.69 6.13 -11.16
N ALA A 483 -7.81 5.21 -10.77
CA ALA A 483 -6.63 4.87 -11.57
C ALA A 483 -7.03 4.27 -12.94
N ALA A 484 -8.00 3.36 -12.97
CA ALA A 484 -8.50 2.77 -14.21
C ALA A 484 -9.19 3.81 -15.13
N LEU A 485 -9.98 4.73 -14.56
CA LEU A 485 -10.61 5.83 -15.31
C LEU A 485 -9.57 6.78 -15.88
N HIS A 486 -8.48 7.04 -15.16
CA HIS A 486 -7.38 7.86 -15.67
C HIS A 486 -6.65 7.15 -16.81
N GLN A 487 -6.36 5.86 -16.68
CA GLN A 487 -5.79 5.04 -17.76
C GLN A 487 -6.69 5.04 -19.01
N ALA A 488 -8.00 4.93 -18.85
CA ALA A 488 -8.95 4.95 -19.97
C ALA A 488 -8.96 6.28 -20.75
N LYS A 489 -8.57 7.39 -20.10
CA LYS A 489 -8.52 8.74 -20.71
C LYS A 489 -7.19 9.06 -21.39
N LEU A 490 -6.12 8.34 -21.07
CA LEU A 490 -4.82 8.48 -21.73
C LEU A 490 -4.87 7.74 -23.06
N SER A 491 -5.06 8.47 -24.17
CA SER A 491 -5.03 7.90 -25.53
C SER A 491 -3.66 7.27 -25.85
N PRO A 492 -3.60 6.18 -26.64
CA PRO A 492 -2.35 5.60 -27.14
C PRO A 492 -1.48 6.60 -27.95
N GLU A 493 -2.09 7.65 -28.51
CA GLU A 493 -1.38 8.68 -29.29
C GLU A 493 -0.35 9.48 -28.48
N ASN A 494 -0.49 9.55 -27.15
CA ASN A 494 0.52 10.20 -26.30
C ASN A 494 1.69 9.28 -25.93
N GLY A 495 1.57 7.96 -26.14
CA GLY A 495 2.64 7.00 -25.87
C GLY A 495 3.68 6.89 -26.99
N VAL A 496 3.33 7.28 -28.22
CA VAL A 496 4.28 7.30 -29.35
C VAL A 496 5.26 8.48 -29.23
N LEU A 497 4.82 9.60 -28.65
CA LEU A 497 5.70 10.72 -28.32
C LEU A 497 6.67 10.41 -27.16
N GLU A 498 6.38 9.44 -26.29
CA GLU A 498 7.30 9.01 -25.22
C GLU A 498 8.41 8.08 -25.73
N ALA A 499 8.18 7.35 -26.84
CA ALA A 499 9.20 6.51 -27.47
C ALA A 499 10.16 7.31 -28.39
N GLU A 500 9.71 8.42 -28.97
CA GLU A 500 10.54 9.22 -29.89
C GLU A 500 11.37 10.32 -29.20
N VAL A 501 11.10 10.65 -27.94
CA VAL A 501 11.92 11.60 -27.14
C VAL A 501 13.03 10.89 -26.35
N SER A 502 13.16 9.57 -26.49
CA SER A 502 14.18 8.74 -25.83
C SER A 502 15.21 8.10 -26.77
N CYS A 503 15.37 8.64 -28.00
CA CYS A 503 16.57 8.42 -28.83
C CYS A 503 17.59 9.56 -28.67
#